data_AF-A0A560IMJ2-F1
#
_entry.id   AF-A0A560IMJ2-F1
#
_cell.length_a   1.000
_cell.length_b   1.000
_cell.length_c   1.000
_cell.angle_alpha   90.00
_cell.angle_beta   90.00
_cell.angle_gamma   90.00
#
_symmetry.space_group_name_H-M   'P 1'
#
loop_
_entity.id
_entity.type
_entity.pdbx_description
1 polymer ?
#
loop_
_entity_poly.entity_id
_entity_poly.type
_entity_poly.pdbx_seq_one_letter_code
_entity_poly.pdbx_strand_id
1 'polypeptide(L)'
;MDARGIVKVAAVMAVTVLCVPGWSPARAGAPTEVEVLRGADDDVTAALAGAVVQAFGRDGAFVLSSGHRANSLIVVVQGPTAAARAGIHYKLAFPIRYASAQGQTLGFTEVTCQENTLTKCAEQAVAAAGPAAGKLGRH
;
A
#
# COMPACT_ATOMS: atom_id res chain seq x y z
N MET A 1 -3.89 -54.11 55.49
CA MET A 1 -5.34 -54.23 55.29
C MET A 1 -5.74 -53.10 54.36
N ASP A 2 -5.59 -53.32 53.05
CA ASP A 2 -6.59 -53.84 52.11
C ASP A 2 -7.18 -52.64 51.35
N ALA A 3 -7.50 -52.67 50.07
CA ALA A 3 -7.05 -53.39 48.88
C ALA A 3 -7.83 -52.72 47.73
N ARG A 4 -7.24 -52.71 46.53
CA ARG A 4 -7.92 -52.66 45.22
C ARG A 4 -8.52 -51.32 44.74
N GLY A 5 -8.12 -50.97 43.52
CA GLY A 5 -8.86 -50.03 42.66
C GLY A 5 -8.05 -49.53 41.48
N ILE A 6 -7.69 -50.41 40.54
CA ILE A 6 -7.04 -50.06 39.27
C ILE A 6 -8.12 -49.48 38.34
N VAL A 7 -7.91 -48.29 37.79
CA VAL A 7 -8.48 -47.91 36.48
C VAL A 7 -7.39 -47.18 35.68
N LYS A 8 -6.92 -47.85 34.63
CA LYS A 8 -6.09 -47.26 33.57
C LYS A 8 -6.96 -46.29 32.77
N VAL A 9 -6.53 -45.03 32.64
CA VAL A 9 -7.01 -44.17 31.54
C VAL A 9 -5.78 -43.57 30.89
N ALA A 10 -5.37 -44.19 29.78
CA ALA A 10 -4.42 -43.61 28.85
C ALA A 10 -5.16 -42.51 28.08
N ALA A 11 -4.90 -41.25 28.44
CA ALA A 11 -5.34 -40.11 27.66
C ALA A 11 -4.18 -39.65 26.78
N VAL A 12 -4.17 -40.13 25.54
CA VAL A 12 -3.35 -39.58 24.46
C VAL A 12 -4.01 -38.26 24.04
N MET A 13 -3.46 -37.12 24.47
CA MET A 13 -3.87 -35.81 23.97
C MET A 13 -2.87 -35.36 22.91
N ALA A 14 -3.40 -35.21 21.70
CA ALA A 14 -2.68 -34.98 20.47
C ALA A 14 -1.89 -33.66 20.48
N VAL A 15 -0.64 -33.73 20.02
CA VAL A 15 0.12 -32.59 19.53
C VAL A 15 -0.62 -32.00 18.33
N THR A 16 -1.12 -30.78 18.45
CA THR A 16 -1.50 -29.93 17.32
C THR A 16 -0.62 -28.69 17.33
N VAL A 17 0.64 -28.88 16.99
CA VAL A 17 1.47 -27.80 16.45
C VAL A 17 1.20 -27.77 14.95
N LEU A 18 0.47 -26.77 14.49
CA LEU A 18 0.50 -26.30 13.12
C LEU A 18 0.45 -24.77 13.14
N CYS A 19 1.64 -24.18 13.10
CA CYS A 19 1.92 -22.92 12.41
C CYS A 19 1.16 -22.91 11.06
N VAL A 20 0.61 -21.82 10.55
CA VAL A 20 1.27 -20.59 10.07
C VAL A 20 0.16 -19.52 9.95
N PRO A 21 0.39 -18.21 10.20
CA PRO A 21 -0.55 -17.19 9.74
C PRO A 21 -0.70 -17.36 8.23
N GLY A 22 -1.93 -17.65 7.79
CA GLY A 22 -2.27 -17.83 6.39
C GLY A 22 -2.00 -16.53 5.63
N TRP A 23 -0.79 -16.41 5.10
CA TRP A 23 -0.46 -15.45 4.06
C TRP A 23 -1.30 -15.87 2.86
N SER A 24 -2.41 -15.17 2.63
CA SER A 24 -3.19 -15.39 1.42
C SER A 24 -2.29 -14.96 0.26
N PRO A 25 -1.86 -15.88 -0.62
CA PRO A 25 -1.21 -15.46 -1.85
C PRO A 25 -2.20 -14.57 -2.59
N ALA A 26 -1.75 -13.40 -3.04
CA ALA A 26 -2.56 -12.53 -3.88
C ALA A 26 -3.08 -13.39 -5.05
N ARG A 27 -4.40 -13.65 -5.06
CA ARG A 27 -5.03 -14.40 -6.15
C ARG A 27 -4.76 -13.62 -7.42
N ALA A 28 -4.16 -14.26 -8.41
CA ALA A 28 -3.99 -13.69 -9.74
C ALA A 28 -5.38 -13.24 -10.25
N GLY A 29 -5.59 -11.92 -10.36
CA GLY A 29 -6.85 -11.30 -10.77
C GLY A 29 -7.62 -10.54 -9.68
N ALA A 30 -7.20 -10.59 -8.41
CA ALA A 30 -7.75 -9.68 -7.38
C ALA A 30 -7.10 -8.29 -7.48
N PRO A 31 -7.87 -7.19 -7.29
CA PRO A 31 -7.30 -5.85 -7.26
C PRO A 31 -6.27 -5.71 -6.15
N THR A 32 -5.21 -4.95 -6.42
CA THR A 32 -4.15 -4.68 -5.44
C THR A 32 -4.66 -3.70 -4.39
N GLU A 33 -4.56 -4.06 -3.11
CA GLU A 33 -4.83 -3.12 -2.03
C GLU A 33 -3.83 -1.97 -2.05
N VAL A 34 -4.31 -0.73 -1.99
CA VAL A 34 -3.46 0.47 -2.01
C VAL A 34 -3.85 1.40 -0.87
N GLU A 35 -2.85 2.01 -0.23
CA GLU A 35 -3.02 3.05 0.78
C GLU A 35 -2.20 4.26 0.37
N VAL A 36 -2.84 5.43 0.31
CA VAL A 36 -2.18 6.69 -0.08
C VAL A 36 -1.90 7.51 1.17
N LEU A 37 -0.64 7.87 1.36
CA LEU A 37 -0.16 8.66 2.49
C LEU A 37 0.38 10.00 2.02
N ARG A 38 0.28 11.00 2.91
CA ARG A 38 0.91 12.30 2.73
C ARG A 38 2.27 12.28 3.41
N GLY A 39 3.32 12.66 2.66
CA GLY A 39 4.68 12.79 3.15
C GLY A 39 5.05 14.20 3.61
N ALA A 40 4.19 15.18 3.37
CA ALA A 40 4.33 16.56 3.83
C ALA A 40 2.98 17.11 4.29
N ASP A 41 3.04 18.09 5.21
CA ASP A 41 1.88 18.74 5.80
C ASP A 41 1.67 20.13 5.17
N ASP A 42 1.39 20.13 3.86
CA ASP A 42 1.07 21.32 3.10
C ASP A 42 -0.18 21.09 2.24
N ASP A 43 -0.92 22.16 1.96
CA ASP A 43 -2.23 22.08 1.27
C ASP A 43 -2.13 21.50 -0.14
N VAL A 44 -1.02 21.75 -0.85
CA VAL A 44 -0.86 21.30 -2.23
C VAL A 44 -0.54 19.81 -2.30
N THR A 45 0.29 19.30 -1.39
CA THR A 45 0.53 17.87 -1.18
C THR A 45 -0.76 17.18 -0.74
N ALA A 46 -1.54 17.80 0.14
CA ALA A 46 -2.84 17.26 0.54
C ALA A 46 -3.83 17.18 -0.64
N ALA A 47 -3.89 18.21 -1.48
CA ALA A 47 -4.72 18.23 -2.67
C ALA A 47 -4.30 17.17 -3.69
N LEU A 48 -2.99 17.01 -3.95
CA LEU A 48 -2.47 15.97 -4.83
C LEU A 48 -2.74 14.56 -4.27
N ALA A 49 -2.50 14.32 -2.99
CA ALA A 49 -2.80 13.04 -2.36
C ALA A 49 -4.30 12.69 -2.44
N GLY A 50 -5.17 13.67 -2.22
CA GLY A 50 -6.61 13.52 -2.43
C GLY A 50 -6.96 13.14 -3.88
N ALA A 51 -6.35 13.81 -4.87
CA ALA A 51 -6.54 13.48 -6.28
C ALA A 51 -6.03 12.06 -6.62
N VAL A 52 -4.91 11.63 -6.04
CA VAL A 52 -4.36 10.27 -6.20
C VAL A 52 -5.31 9.22 -5.61
N VAL A 53 -5.88 9.45 -4.42
CA VAL A 53 -6.92 8.58 -3.84
C VAL A 53 -8.11 8.45 -4.79
N GLN A 54 -8.60 9.57 -5.34
CA GLN A 54 -9.72 9.55 -6.29
C GLN A 54 -9.37 8.82 -7.58
N ALA A 55 -8.14 8.95 -8.09
CA ALA A 55 -7.68 8.24 -9.28
C ALA A 55 -7.60 6.73 -9.05
N PHE A 56 -7.04 6.28 -7.93
CA PHE A 56 -7.04 4.86 -7.56
C PHE A 56 -8.45 4.30 -7.39
N GLY A 57 -9.38 5.06 -6.80
CA GLY A 57 -10.77 4.64 -6.67
C GLY A 57 -11.51 4.44 -8.00
N ARG A 58 -10.97 4.94 -9.11
CA ARG A 58 -11.50 4.77 -10.47
C ARG A 58 -10.81 3.66 -11.25
N ASP A 59 -9.63 3.22 -10.81
CA ASP A 59 -8.84 2.21 -11.48
C ASP A 59 -9.17 0.81 -10.95
N GLY A 60 -9.73 -0.05 -11.81
CA GLY A 60 -10.18 -1.39 -11.43
C GLY A 60 -9.06 -2.37 -11.07
N ALA A 61 -7.78 -2.02 -11.30
CA ALA A 61 -6.65 -2.85 -10.87
C ALA A 61 -6.31 -2.67 -9.38
N PHE A 62 -6.91 -1.67 -8.72
CA PHE A 62 -6.61 -1.32 -7.33
C PHE A 62 -7.88 -1.22 -6.48
N VAL A 63 -7.71 -1.39 -5.17
CA VAL A 63 -8.76 -1.14 -4.18
C VAL A 63 -8.17 -0.35 -3.03
N LEU A 64 -8.84 0.74 -2.65
CA LEU A 64 -8.41 1.57 -1.53
C LEU A 64 -8.51 0.78 -0.22
N SER A 65 -7.45 0.87 0.58
CA SER A 65 -7.30 0.21 1.86
C SER A 65 -6.78 1.21 2.90
N SER A 66 -6.85 0.83 4.18
CA SER A 66 -6.33 1.62 5.29
C SER A 66 -5.68 0.73 6.33
N GLY A 67 -4.69 1.26 7.05
CA GLY A 67 -4.10 0.59 8.21
C GLY A 67 -3.00 -0.41 7.86
N HIS A 68 -2.26 -0.17 6.77
CA HIS A 68 -1.05 -0.89 6.37
C HIS A 68 -1.28 -2.40 6.28
N ARG A 69 -2.30 -2.80 5.51
CA ARG A 69 -2.64 -4.21 5.28
C ARG A 69 -1.46 -4.97 4.69
N ALA A 70 -1.30 -6.23 5.09
CA ALA A 70 -0.27 -7.08 4.53
C ALA A 70 -0.46 -7.21 3.01
N ASN A 71 0.64 -7.08 2.25
CA ASN A 71 0.66 -7.06 0.79
C ASN A 71 -0.03 -5.85 0.13
N SER A 72 -0.32 -4.78 0.87
CA SER A 72 -0.76 -3.52 0.24
C SER A 72 0.41 -2.73 -0.35
N LEU A 73 0.10 -1.98 -1.41
CA LEU A 73 0.95 -0.94 -1.95
C LEU A 73 0.76 0.34 -1.14
N ILE A 74 1.82 0.83 -0.52
CA ILE A 74 1.85 2.14 0.13
C ILE A 74 2.36 3.17 -0.87
N VAL A 75 1.54 4.18 -1.16
CA VAL A 75 1.87 5.29 -2.06
C VAL A 75 2.06 6.55 -1.22
N VAL A 76 3.28 7.05 -1.14
CA VAL A 76 3.58 8.26 -0.38
C VAL A 76 3.77 9.42 -1.33
N VAL A 77 2.85 10.38 -1.29
CA VAL A 77 2.98 11.66 -2.01
C VAL A 77 3.83 12.59 -1.16
N GLN A 78 5.05 12.87 -1.61
CA GLN A 78 5.99 13.72 -0.87
C GLN A 78 5.74 15.20 -1.17
N GLY A 79 6.26 16.07 -0.30
CA GLY A 79 6.28 17.51 -0.54
C GLY A 79 7.02 17.86 -1.83
N PRO A 80 6.72 19.01 -2.45
CA PRO A 80 7.34 19.40 -3.69
C PRO A 80 8.84 19.69 -3.50
N THR A 81 9.68 19.14 -4.37
CA THR A 81 11.15 19.30 -4.30
C THR A 81 11.67 20.39 -5.21
N ALA A 82 10.90 20.78 -6.22
CA ALA A 82 11.24 21.84 -7.14
C ALA A 82 10.00 22.64 -7.54
N ALA A 83 10.23 23.92 -7.84
CA ALA A 83 9.23 24.83 -8.36
C ALA A 83 9.79 25.55 -9.60
N ALA A 84 9.03 25.56 -10.69
CA ALA A 84 9.37 26.26 -11.91
C ALA A 84 8.21 27.17 -12.33
N ARG A 85 8.54 28.38 -12.80
CA ARG A 85 7.52 29.33 -13.26
C ARG A 85 6.99 28.90 -14.64
N ALA A 86 5.67 28.85 -14.77
CA ALA A 86 4.95 28.56 -16.01
C ALA A 86 3.95 29.70 -16.28
N GLY A 87 4.45 30.79 -16.86
CA GLY A 87 3.67 32.02 -17.04
C GLY A 87 3.34 32.68 -15.71
N ILE A 88 2.04 32.80 -15.41
CA ILE A 88 1.54 33.35 -14.14
C ILE A 88 1.38 32.28 -13.05
N HIS A 89 1.54 30.99 -13.39
CA HIS A 89 1.41 29.87 -12.46
C HIS A 89 2.77 29.25 -12.12
N TYR A 90 2.80 28.42 -11.09
CA TYR A 90 3.94 27.58 -10.75
C TYR A 90 3.66 26.11 -11.10
N LYS A 91 4.69 25.46 -11.61
CA LYS A 91 4.79 24.01 -11.73
C LYS A 91 5.59 23.49 -10.54
N LEU A 92 5.01 22.56 -9.80
CA LEU A 92 5.63 21.93 -8.65
C LEU A 92 5.94 20.47 -9.00
N ALA A 93 7.16 20.03 -8.73
CA ALA A 93 7.58 18.65 -8.90
C ALA A 93 7.36 17.89 -7.59
N PHE A 94 6.50 16.87 -7.62
CA PHE A 94 6.17 16.02 -6.48
C PHE A 94 6.77 14.63 -6.67
N PRO A 95 7.74 14.26 -5.82
CA PRO A 95 8.18 12.88 -5.75
C PRO A 95 7.06 12.00 -5.17
N ILE A 96 6.89 10.81 -5.74
CA ILE A 96 5.98 9.78 -5.25
C ILE A 96 6.78 8.52 -5.03
N ARG A 97 6.72 8.02 -3.79
CA ARG A 97 7.36 6.77 -3.40
C ARG A 97 6.34 5.66 -3.32
N TYR A 98 6.68 4.53 -3.92
CA TYR A 98 5.91 3.29 -3.80
C TYR A 98 6.65 2.35 -2.86
N ALA A 99 5.95 1.82 -1.86
CA ALA A 99 6.53 0.91 -0.89
C ALA A 99 5.57 -0.24 -0.58
N SER A 100 6.09 -1.35 -0.05
CA SER A 100 5.26 -2.37 0.58
C SER A 100 4.82 -1.91 1.98
N ALA A 101 3.81 -2.57 2.53
CA ALA A 101 3.40 -2.36 3.93
C ALA A 101 4.53 -2.60 4.96
N GLN A 102 5.59 -3.34 4.60
CA GLN A 102 6.78 -3.55 5.44
C GLN A 102 7.83 -2.43 5.30
N GLY A 103 7.54 -1.39 4.52
CA GLY A 103 8.42 -0.25 4.31
C GLY A 103 9.47 -0.43 3.20
N GLN A 104 9.52 -1.59 2.54
CA GLN A 104 10.43 -1.81 1.41
C GLN A 104 10.02 -0.92 0.24
N THR A 105 10.95 -0.12 -0.26
CA THR A 105 10.71 0.70 -1.45
C THR A 105 10.64 -0.17 -2.71
N LEU A 106 9.54 -0.05 -3.45
CA LEU A 106 9.25 -0.79 -4.69
C LEU A 106 9.51 0.06 -5.95
N GLY A 107 9.54 1.37 -5.79
CA GLY A 107 9.86 2.31 -6.86
C GLY A 107 9.65 3.76 -6.47
N PHE A 108 9.99 4.63 -7.40
CA PHE A 108 9.77 6.06 -7.33
C PHE A 108 9.26 6.56 -8.67
N THR A 109 8.45 7.60 -8.63
CA THR A 109 8.18 8.46 -9.79
C THR A 109 8.21 9.91 -9.34
N GLU A 110 8.21 10.82 -10.30
CA GLU A 110 8.00 12.24 -10.06
C GLU A 110 6.91 12.73 -10.99
N VAL A 111 5.96 13.49 -10.46
CA VAL A 111 4.92 14.15 -11.24
C VAL A 111 5.08 15.65 -11.13
N THR A 112 5.03 16.36 -12.26
CA THR A 112 5.10 17.81 -12.28
C THR A 112 3.71 18.40 -12.52
N CYS A 113 3.20 19.13 -11.52
CA CYS A 113 1.81 19.56 -11.46
C CYS A 113 1.69 21.08 -11.40
N GLN A 114 0.69 21.60 -12.10
CA GLN A 114 0.09 22.90 -11.82
C GLN A 114 -1.17 22.68 -10.99
N GLU A 115 -1.64 23.72 -10.33
CA GLU A 115 -2.84 23.71 -9.50
C GLU A 115 -4.09 23.19 -10.26
N ASN A 116 -4.21 23.53 -11.55
CA ASN A 116 -5.30 23.10 -12.42
C ASN A 116 -5.06 21.74 -13.12
N THR A 117 -3.93 21.08 -12.89
CA THR A 117 -3.59 19.79 -13.52
C THR A 117 -3.43 18.64 -12.52
N LEU A 118 -3.85 18.82 -11.27
CA LEU A 118 -3.73 17.81 -10.21
C LEU A 118 -4.31 16.46 -10.61
N THR A 119 -5.47 16.43 -11.27
CA THR A 119 -6.11 15.18 -11.74
C THR A 119 -5.21 14.42 -12.73
N LYS A 120 -4.60 15.12 -13.70
CA LYS A 120 -3.71 14.48 -14.67
C LYS A 120 -2.44 13.93 -14.01
N CYS A 121 -1.90 14.65 -13.03
CA CYS A 121 -0.78 14.17 -12.23
C CYS A 121 -1.14 12.93 -11.41
N ALA A 122 -2.34 12.90 -10.83
CA ALA A 122 -2.82 11.75 -10.09
C ALA A 122 -2.92 10.52 -10.99
N GLU A 123 -3.43 10.67 -12.22
CA GLU A 123 -3.46 9.58 -13.21
C GLU A 123 -2.06 9.06 -13.57
N GLN A 124 -1.07 9.96 -13.71
CA GLN A 124 0.32 9.56 -13.93
C GLN A 124 0.91 8.78 -12.74
N ALA A 125 0.57 9.20 -11.52
CA ALA A 125 0.97 8.48 -10.30
C ALA A 125 0.35 7.08 -10.23
N VAL A 126 -0.93 6.92 -10.61
CA VAL A 126 -1.59 5.61 -10.66
C VAL A 126 -1.00 4.72 -11.75
N ALA A 127 -0.72 5.27 -12.94
CA ALA A 127 -0.09 4.51 -14.03
C ALA A 127 1.29 3.96 -13.63
N ALA A 128 2.08 4.74 -12.89
CA ALA A 128 3.37 4.29 -12.36
C ALA A 128 3.26 3.30 -11.18
N ALA A 129 2.09 3.17 -10.57
CA ALA A 129 1.85 2.24 -9.48
C ALA A 129 1.78 0.77 -9.94
N GLY A 130 1.30 0.50 -11.16
CA GLY A 130 1.18 -0.86 -11.71
C GLY A 130 2.50 -1.65 -11.69
N PRO A 131 3.60 -1.10 -12.25
CA PRO A 131 4.92 -1.72 -12.17
C PRO A 131 5.44 -1.92 -10.73
N ALA A 132 5.08 -1.04 -9.80
CA ALA A 132 5.47 -1.17 -8.39
C ALA A 132 4.66 -2.28 -7.68
N ALA A 133 3.35 -2.36 -7.93
CA ALA A 133 2.47 -3.41 -7.43
C ALA A 133 2.93 -4.80 -7.88
N GLY A 134 3.41 -4.94 -9.13
CA GLY A 134 3.96 -6.19 -9.65
C GLY A 134 5.23 -6.71 -8.92
N LYS A 135 5.80 -5.92 -8.02
CA LYS A 135 6.94 -6.29 -7.17
C LYS A 135 6.54 -6.69 -5.75
N LEU A 136 5.27 -6.54 -5.37
CA LEU A 136 4.79 -6.95 -4.05
C LEU A 136 5.03 -8.45 -3.85
N GLY A 137 5.63 -8.81 -2.72
CA GLY A 137 5.94 -10.21 -2.37
C GLY A 137 7.07 -10.86 -3.18
N ARG A 138 7.73 -10.12 -4.08
CA ARG A 138 8.96 -10.56 -4.76
C ARG A 138 10.17 -10.06 -3.96
N HIS A 139 10.79 -10.99 -3.22
CA HIS A 139 12.05 -10.79 -2.51
C HIS A 139 13.23 -11.22 -3.37
#